data_AF-A0A949AP04-F1
#
_entry.id   AF-A0A949AP04-F1
#
_cell.length_a   1.000
_cell.length_b   1.000
_cell.length_c   1.000
_cell.angle_alpha   90.00
_cell.angle_beta   90.00
_cell.angle_gamma   90.00
#
_symmetry.space_group_name_H-M   'P 1'
#
loop_
_entity.id
_entity.type
_entity.pdbx_description
1 polymer ?
#
loop_
_entity_poly.entity_id
_entity_poly.type
_entity_poly.pdbx_seq_one_letter_code
_entity_poly.pdbx_strand_id
1 'polypeptide(L)' 'TKDGEIIIKAQQFRSLEKNRADALERLGALIRGAVKQERKRRPTKPSRGAKEKRLEGKEKRGRVKAMRGKVSE' A
#
# COMPACT_ATOMS: atom_id res chain seq x y z
N THR A 1 -23.48 3.33 18.21
CA THR A 1 -24.51 4.40 18.20
C THR A 1 -24.03 5.54 17.31
N LYS A 2 -24.93 6.40 16.82
CA LYS A 2 -24.53 7.63 16.10
C LYS A 2 -23.83 8.64 17.02
N ASP A 3 -23.91 8.38 18.33
CA ASP A 3 -23.40 9.18 19.44
C ASP A 3 -21.98 8.79 19.87
N GLY A 4 -21.28 7.94 19.11
CA GLY A 4 -19.88 7.59 19.36
C GLY A 4 -19.65 6.57 20.48
N GLU A 5 -20.69 5.89 20.97
CA GLU A 5 -20.55 4.86 22.01
C GLU A 5 -20.21 3.50 21.41
N ILE A 6 -19.22 2.83 22.00
CA ILE A 6 -18.75 1.51 21.62
C ILE A 6 -19.35 0.48 22.59
N ILE A 7 -20.35 -0.27 22.11
CA ILE A 7 -21.00 -1.33 22.88
C ILE A 7 -20.34 -2.67 22.53
N ILE A 8 -19.64 -3.28 23.50
CA ILE A 8 -18.99 -4.59 23.32
C ILE A 8 -19.75 -5.64 24.14
N LYS A 9 -20.31 -6.62 23.44
CA LYS A 9 -20.96 -7.78 24.07
C LYS A 9 -20.02 -8.97 24.07
N ALA A 10 -19.61 -9.44 25.25
CA ALA A 10 -18.83 -10.66 25.42
C ALA A 10 -19.70 -11.75 26.08
N GLN A 11 -19.99 -12.81 25.32
CA GLN A 11 -20.86 -13.93 25.74
C GLN A 11 -20.24 -15.29 25.38
N GLN A 12 -18.92 -15.35 25.24
CA GLN A 12 -18.21 -16.56 24.78
C GLN A 12 -18.02 -17.61 25.88
N PHE A 13 -17.93 -17.17 27.14
CA PHE A 13 -17.68 -18.05 28.27
C PHE A 13 -18.86 -18.04 29.25
N ARG A 14 -18.96 -19.10 30.04
CA ARG A 14 -19.94 -19.17 31.13
C ARG A 14 -19.57 -18.30 32.34
N SER A 15 -18.28 -17.96 32.52
CA SER A 15 -17.84 -17.12 33.64
C SER A 15 -17.75 -15.64 33.26
N LEU A 16 -18.18 -14.78 34.19
CA LEU A 16 -18.16 -13.32 34.01
C LEU A 16 -16.73 -12.79 33.85
N GLU A 17 -15.77 -13.30 34.63
CA GLU A 17 -14.38 -12.85 34.57
C GLU A 17 -13.74 -13.09 33.21
N LYS A 18 -13.99 -14.25 32.60
CA LYS A 18 -13.48 -14.57 31.26
C LYS A 18 -14.14 -13.70 30.19
N ASN A 19 -15.44 -13.46 30.29
CA ASN A 19 -16.13 -12.53 29.39
C ASN A 19 -15.64 -11.08 29.57
N ARG A 20 -15.33 -10.66 30.80
CA ARG A 20 -14.78 -9.33 31.06
C ARG A 20 -13.38 -9.17 30.46
N ALA A 21 -12.52 -10.18 30.62
CA ALA A 21 -11.19 -10.19 30.02
C ALA A 21 -11.26 -10.13 28.48
N ASP A 22 -12.13 -10.95 27.86
CA ASP A 22 -12.38 -10.94 26.41
C ASP A 22 -12.89 -9.58 25.91
N ALA A 23 -13.84 -8.96 26.61
CA ALA A 23 -14.35 -7.64 26.27
C ALA A 23 -13.25 -6.56 26.29
N LEU A 24 -12.37 -6.60 27.29
CA LEU A 24 -11.25 -5.67 27.42
C LEU A 24 -10.20 -5.88 26.33
N GLU A 25 -9.90 -7.14 25.98
CA GLU A 25 -8.97 -7.46 24.91
C GLU A 25 -9.47 -6.94 23.56
N ARG A 26 -10.75 -7.17 23.25
CA ARG A 26 -11.40 -6.69 22.03
C ARG A 26 -11.42 -5.16 21.96
N LEU A 27 -11.73 -4.50 23.07
CA LEU A 27 -11.66 -3.04 23.17
C LEU A 27 -10.24 -2.55 22.85
N GLY A 28 -9.23 -3.15 23.47
CA GLY A 28 -7.84 -2.81 23.26
C GLY A 28 -7.37 -3.06 21.83
N ALA A 29 -7.84 -4.12 21.18
CA ALA A 29 -7.56 -4.39 19.77
C ALA A 29 -8.21 -3.34 18.84
N LEU A 30 -9.46 -2.98 19.12
CA LEU A 30 -10.20 -1.98 18.35
C LEU A 30 -9.54 -0.59 18.44
N ILE A 31 -9.17 -0.17 19.66
CA ILE A 31 -8.47 1.10 19.86
C ILE A 31 -7.12 1.10 19.13
N ARG A 32 -6.31 0.04 19.28
CA ARG A 32 -5.00 -0.06 18.60
C ARG A 32 -5.14 -0.02 17.08
N GLY A 33 -6.18 -0.63 16.53
CA GLY A 33 -6.49 -0.56 15.10
C GLY A 33 -6.89 0.84 14.65
N ALA A 34 -7.79 1.49 15.39
CA ALA A 34 -8.30 2.81 15.06
C ALA A 34 -7.24 3.93 15.17
N VAL A 35 -6.34 3.83 16.16
CA VAL A 35 -5.27 4.81 16.40
C VAL A 35 -4.07 4.59 15.46
N LYS A 36 -3.99 3.45 14.77
CA LYS A 36 -2.88 3.15 13.86
C LYS A 36 -2.91 4.10 12.67
N GLN A 37 -2.07 5.13 12.71
CA GLN A 37 -1.87 6.03 11.59
C GLN A 37 -1.04 5.35 10.50
N GLU A 38 -1.61 5.17 9.31
CA GLU A 38 -0.86 4.68 8.17
C GLU A 38 0.17 5.71 7.71
N ARG A 39 1.41 5.26 7.50
CA ARG A 39 2.47 6.13 6.99
C ARG A 39 2.14 6.50 5.55
N LYS A 40 2.07 7.80 5.26
CA LYS A 40 1.85 8.32 3.91
C LYS A 40 2.87 7.71 2.94
N ARG A 41 2.37 7.00 1.92
CA ARG A 41 3.20 6.46 0.84
C ARG A 41 3.87 7.62 0.09
N ARG A 42 5.19 7.54 -0.07
CA ARG A 42 5.93 8.43 -0.98
C ARG A 42 5.99 7.77 -2.36
N PRO A 43 5.62 8.48 -3.44
CA PRO A 43 5.68 7.90 -4.79
C PRO A 43 7.13 7.57 -5.13
N THR A 44 7.34 6.43 -5.78
CA THR A 44 8.67 6.01 -6.24
C THR A 44 8.99 6.69 -7.57
N LYS A 45 10.27 7.06 -7.74
CA LYS A 45 10.79 7.51 -9.05
C LYS A 45 11.17 6.28 -9.88
N PRO A 46 11.14 6.35 -11.23
CA PRO A 46 11.66 5.27 -12.08
C PRO A 46 13.10 4.92 -11.70
N SER A 47 13.41 3.62 -11.72
CA SER A 47 14.74 3.12 -11.38
C SER A 47 15.79 3.62 -12.39
N ARG A 48 17.06 3.61 -11.97
CA ARG A 48 18.18 4.04 -12.82
C ARG A 48 18.27 3.18 -14.08
N GLY A 49 18.11 1.85 -13.94
CA GLY A 49 18.07 0.93 -15.08
C GLY A 49 16.87 1.12 -16.01
N ALA A 50 15.70 1.55 -15.50
CA ALA A 50 14.57 1.89 -16.36
C ALA A 50 14.86 3.15 -17.22
N LYS A 51 15.60 4.12 -16.66
CA LYS A 51 16.02 5.31 -17.42
C LYS A 51 17.06 4.98 -18.48
N GLU A 52 18.01 4.10 -18.17
CA GLU A 52 19.07 3.64 -19.07
C GLU A 52 18.49 2.84 -20.25
N LYS A 53 17.65 1.83 -19.99
CA LYS A 53 16.94 1.07 -21.03
C LYS A 53 16.11 1.96 -21.97
N ARG A 54 15.50 3.03 -21.45
CA ARG A 54 14.77 4.01 -22.26
C ARG A 54 15.71 4.77 -23.21
N LEU A 55 16.90 5.15 -22.74
CA LEU A 55 17.90 5.84 -23.56
C LEU A 55 18.46 4.92 -24.63
N GLU A 56 18.85 3.69 -24.27
CA GLU A 56 19.30 2.66 -25.22
C GLU A 56 18.23 2.38 -26.29
N GLY A 57 16.97 2.22 -25.86
CA GLY A 57 15.85 2.02 -26.78
C GLY A 57 15.56 3.22 -27.67
N LYS A 58 15.86 4.45 -27.21
CA LYS A 58 15.78 5.67 -28.04
C LYS A 58 16.90 5.68 -29.07
N GLU A 59 18.12 5.35 -28.66
CA GLU A 59 19.30 5.31 -29.52
C GLU A 59 19.17 4.24 -30.61
N LYS A 60 18.79 3.00 -30.23
CA LYS A 60 18.55 1.91 -31.19
C LYS A 60 17.52 2.30 -32.24
N ARG A 61 16.41 2.95 -31.83
CA ARG A 61 15.40 3.46 -32.78
C ARG A 61 15.95 4.57 -33.67
N GLY A 62 16.79 5.45 -33.14
CA GLY A 62 17.48 6.49 -33.93
C GLY A 62 18.36 5.88 -35.02
N ARG A 63 19.21 4.90 -34.66
CA ARG A 63 20.07 4.17 -35.61
C ARG A 63 19.23 3.47 -36.69
N VAL A 64 18.16 2.77 -36.31
CA VAL A 64 17.25 2.12 -37.26
C VAL A 64 16.61 3.14 -38.22
N LYS A 65 16.23 4.33 -37.74
CA LYS A 65 15.68 5.38 -38.61
C LYS A 65 16.72 5.97 -39.56
N ALA A 66 17.96 6.17 -39.11
CA ALA A 66 19.05 6.67 -39.95
C ALA A 66 19.33 5.72 -41.12
N MET A 67 19.37 4.41 -40.85
CA MET A 67 19.57 3.38 -41.89
C MET A 67 18.39 3.25 -42.86
N ARG A 68 17.21 3.79 -42.53
CA ARG A 68 16.04 3.88 -43.42
C ARG A 68 16.03 5.15 -44.25
N GLY A 69 17.00 6.06 -44.05
CA GLY A 69 17.15 7.25 -44.88
C GLY A 69 17.31 6.88 -46.36
N LYS A 70 16.87 7.79 -47.25
CA LYS A 70 16.96 7.59 -48.69
C LYS A 70 18.42 7.31 -49.07
N VAL A 71 18.67 6.18 -49.72
CA VAL A 71 19.98 5.88 -50.33
C VAL A 71 20.15 6.86 -51.49
N SER A 72 21.08 7.81 -51.37
CA SER A 72 21.53 8.61 -52.50
C SER A 72 22.54 7.76 -53.29
N GLU A 73 22.35 7.67 -54.60
CA GLU A 73 23.34 7.12 -55.54
C GLU A 73 24.68 7.85 -55.46
#